data_AF-A0A382P2B0-F1
#
_entry.id   AF-A0A382P2B0-F1
#
_cell.length_a   1.000
_cell.length_b   1.000
_cell.length_c   1.000
_cell.angle_alpha   90.00
_cell.angle_beta   90.00
_cell.angle_gamma   90.00
#
_symmetry.space_group_name_H-M   'P 1'
#
loop_
_entity.id
_entity.type
_entity.pdbx_description
1 polymer ?
#
loop_
_entity_poly.entity_id
_entity_poly.type
_entity_poly.pdbx_seq_one_letter_code
_entity_poly.pdbx_strand_id
1 'polypeptide(L)'
;APTWSPDGKELLFVTNRDTPLGSGGIWRMPVKKNGIKKARLIHNEQTLFRTRPHWSPDGTRFLYSSHIGGQFNHLYLLPSDGGEPYKITFGEWDNFHPRWSPDGTKLVFLSNEGGLPQLQVMETIGGKTKKLKVITKKWIEPRGTLQVIITDGETEHPTPARIYLQASNGKAYAPDGAYHRVGRMKDHLFHTEGTFTIEVPHGPLTVEAVKGFEYYSTKETVEIKAGERSEVTLTLSRMTNMPARGWYSGSTHVHMNYAGDLHNTLENLMFMSAAEDQSVVNELVANKDNRILDYQFFTGETSHLSTSERVLFVSEEYRPAFHGHVYFLGLTEHLLSPFASGYEGTAIHSLYPSNTDMLR
;
A
#
# COMPACT_ATOMS: atom_id res chain seq x y z
N ALA A 1 -8.24 -13.85 -6.93
CA ALA A 1 -8.89 -14.21 -8.21
C ALA A 1 -8.27 -15.50 -8.72
N PRO A 2 -9.07 -16.46 -9.23
CA PRO A 2 -8.54 -17.71 -9.78
C PRO A 2 -7.85 -17.47 -11.14
N THR A 3 -7.03 -18.42 -11.60
CA THR A 3 -6.41 -18.43 -12.94
C THR A 3 -6.62 -19.77 -13.63
N TRP A 4 -6.86 -19.74 -14.94
CA TRP A 4 -7.06 -20.91 -15.78
C TRP A 4 -5.74 -21.55 -16.17
N SER A 5 -5.69 -22.88 -16.19
CA SER A 5 -4.60 -23.61 -16.85
C SER A 5 -4.55 -23.27 -18.34
N PRO A 6 -3.37 -23.35 -19.00
CA PRO A 6 -3.25 -23.05 -20.42
C PRO A 6 -4.16 -23.90 -21.31
N ASP A 7 -4.46 -25.14 -20.88
CA ASP A 7 -5.37 -26.05 -21.58
C ASP A 7 -6.85 -25.87 -21.22
N GLY A 8 -7.17 -24.95 -20.31
CA GLY A 8 -8.53 -24.64 -19.86
C GLY A 8 -9.19 -25.70 -18.97
N LYS A 9 -8.47 -26.76 -18.56
CA LYS A 9 -9.06 -27.88 -17.81
C LYS A 9 -9.02 -27.71 -16.29
N GLU A 10 -8.19 -26.83 -15.76
CA GLU A 10 -8.01 -26.61 -14.33
C GLU A 10 -8.11 -25.11 -13.97
N LEU A 11 -8.50 -24.84 -12.73
CA LEU A 11 -8.42 -23.53 -12.09
C LEU A 11 -7.47 -23.60 -10.90
N LEU A 12 -6.57 -22.62 -10.80
CA LEU A 12 -5.70 -22.39 -9.66
C LEU A 12 -6.25 -21.20 -8.85
N PHE A 13 -6.28 -21.30 -7.53
CA PHE A 13 -6.83 -20.27 -6.63
C PHE A 13 -6.21 -20.34 -5.24
N VAL A 14 -6.27 -19.22 -4.51
CA VAL A 14 -5.79 -19.12 -3.12
C VAL A 14 -6.99 -19.28 -2.17
N THR A 15 -6.87 -20.11 -1.14
CA THR A 15 -7.94 -20.36 -0.17
C THR A 15 -7.38 -20.86 1.17
N ASN A 16 -8.06 -20.48 2.24
CA ASN A 16 -7.80 -20.90 3.61
C ASN A 16 -8.74 -22.00 4.10
N ARG A 17 -9.32 -22.80 3.20
CA ARG A 17 -10.32 -23.82 3.55
C ARG A 17 -9.88 -24.81 4.63
N ASP A 18 -8.58 -25.08 4.72
CA ASP A 18 -7.99 -26.01 5.68
C ASP A 18 -7.13 -25.26 6.71
N THR A 19 -7.32 -23.94 6.83
CA THR A 19 -6.52 -23.07 7.69
C THR A 19 -7.43 -22.10 8.45
N PRO A 20 -7.54 -22.20 9.79
CA PRO A 20 -8.46 -21.37 10.57
C PRO A 20 -8.28 -19.86 10.38
N LEU A 21 -7.03 -19.39 10.23
CA LEU A 21 -6.66 -17.98 10.06
C LEU A 21 -5.52 -17.82 9.04
N GLY A 22 -5.56 -16.76 8.22
CA GLY A 22 -4.59 -16.50 7.14
C GLY A 22 -5.11 -16.93 5.75
N SER A 23 -4.27 -16.83 4.70
CA SER A 23 -4.68 -17.16 3.33
C SER A 23 -4.69 -18.65 2.98
N GLY A 24 -4.15 -19.49 3.85
CA GLY A 24 -3.96 -20.92 3.64
C GLY A 24 -2.95 -21.23 2.54
N GLY A 25 -3.42 -21.73 1.40
CA GLY A 25 -2.55 -22.22 0.33
C GLY A 25 -3.05 -21.98 -1.07
N ILE A 26 -2.23 -22.41 -2.03
CA ILE A 26 -2.51 -22.42 -3.46
C ILE A 26 -3.09 -23.79 -3.83
N TRP A 27 -4.31 -23.77 -4.35
CA TRP A 27 -5.10 -24.94 -4.68
C TRP A 27 -5.41 -24.98 -6.15
N ARG A 28 -5.45 -26.20 -6.71
CA ARG A 28 -5.99 -26.42 -8.05
C ARG A 28 -7.30 -27.20 -7.98
N MET A 29 -8.15 -27.05 -8.99
CA MET A 29 -9.30 -27.95 -9.20
C MET A 29 -9.57 -28.18 -10.68
N PRO A 30 -10.13 -29.34 -11.06
CA PRO A 30 -10.62 -29.56 -12.42
C PRO A 30 -11.88 -28.74 -12.68
N VAL A 31 -12.00 -28.19 -13.90
CA VAL A 31 -13.17 -27.44 -14.35
C VAL A 31 -14.21 -28.40 -14.90
N LYS A 32 -15.04 -28.92 -14.00
CA LYS A 32 -16.18 -29.80 -14.31
C LYS A 32 -17.24 -29.73 -13.22
N LYS A 33 -18.42 -30.32 -13.47
CA LYS A 33 -19.47 -30.46 -12.45
C LYS A 33 -18.88 -31.01 -11.15
N ASN A 34 -19.11 -30.33 -10.04
CA ASN A 34 -18.56 -30.67 -8.71
C ASN A 34 -17.02 -30.70 -8.64
N GLY A 35 -16.31 -30.02 -9.54
CA GLY A 35 -14.85 -30.00 -9.61
C GLY A 35 -14.17 -29.58 -8.32
N ILE A 36 -14.79 -28.66 -7.57
CA ILE A 36 -14.34 -28.20 -6.25
C ILE A 36 -14.15 -29.33 -5.23
N LYS A 37 -14.92 -30.42 -5.32
CA LYS A 37 -14.80 -31.61 -4.45
C LYS A 37 -13.53 -32.42 -4.76
N LYS A 38 -12.89 -32.18 -5.90
CA LYS A 38 -11.61 -32.77 -6.32
C LYS A 38 -10.47 -31.74 -6.28
N ALA A 39 -10.69 -30.61 -5.59
CA ALA A 39 -9.63 -29.64 -5.41
C ALA A 39 -8.50 -30.25 -4.58
N ARG A 40 -7.26 -29.95 -4.93
CA ARG A 40 -6.08 -30.40 -4.19
C ARG A 40 -5.15 -29.23 -3.92
N LEU A 41 -4.54 -29.26 -2.75
CA LEU A 41 -3.46 -28.35 -2.37
C LEU A 41 -2.25 -28.62 -3.27
N ILE A 42 -1.61 -27.56 -3.72
CA ILE A 42 -0.36 -27.62 -4.49
C ILE A 42 0.80 -27.12 -3.65
N HIS A 43 0.58 -26.04 -2.91
CA HIS A 43 1.58 -25.47 -2.02
C HIS A 43 0.89 -24.72 -0.89
N ASN A 44 1.31 -24.99 0.34
CA ASN A 44 0.79 -24.32 1.53
C ASN A 44 1.67 -23.11 1.85
N GLU A 45 1.12 -21.90 1.79
CA GLU A 45 1.87 -20.70 2.12
C GLU A 45 0.95 -19.52 2.41
N GLN A 46 1.18 -18.87 3.56
CA GLN A 46 0.47 -17.65 3.91
C GLN A 46 0.91 -16.50 3.00
N THR A 47 -0.08 -15.80 2.48
CA THR A 47 0.04 -14.66 1.59
C THR A 47 -0.97 -13.57 2.01
N LEU A 48 -0.88 -12.37 1.44
CA LEU A 48 -1.77 -11.26 1.81
C LEU A 48 -3.16 -11.31 1.18
N PHE A 49 -3.67 -12.49 0.78
CA PHE A 49 -4.88 -12.70 -0.04
C PHE A 49 -4.93 -11.95 -1.38
N ARG A 50 -3.96 -11.05 -1.65
CA ARG A 50 -3.76 -10.34 -2.92
C ARG A 50 -2.89 -11.11 -3.90
N THR A 51 -2.36 -12.26 -3.50
CA THR A 51 -1.61 -13.13 -4.40
C THR A 51 -2.50 -13.58 -5.54
N ARG A 52 -2.04 -13.33 -6.77
CA ARG A 52 -2.69 -13.70 -8.01
C ARG A 52 -1.76 -14.64 -8.77
N PRO A 53 -1.81 -15.95 -8.49
CA PRO A 53 -0.98 -16.88 -9.21
C PRO A 53 -1.23 -16.82 -10.73
N HIS A 54 -0.24 -17.17 -11.53
CA HIS A 54 -0.33 -17.20 -12.99
C HIS A 54 0.43 -18.38 -13.57
N TRP A 55 -0.24 -19.20 -14.37
CA TRP A 55 0.38 -20.31 -15.10
C TRP A 55 1.42 -19.80 -16.10
N SER A 56 2.54 -20.51 -16.21
CA SER A 56 3.40 -20.41 -17.38
C SER A 56 2.64 -20.89 -18.62
N PRO A 57 2.92 -20.33 -19.81
CA PRO A 57 2.23 -20.75 -21.04
C PRO A 57 2.39 -22.25 -21.37
N ASP A 58 3.52 -22.84 -20.96
CA ASP A 58 3.80 -24.27 -21.11
C ASP A 58 3.11 -25.17 -20.06
N GLY A 59 2.44 -24.58 -19.05
CA GLY A 59 1.74 -25.31 -17.98
C GLY A 59 2.66 -25.99 -16.95
N THR A 60 3.97 -25.80 -17.03
CA THR A 60 4.94 -26.49 -16.15
C THR A 60 5.14 -25.79 -14.81
N ARG A 61 4.80 -24.51 -14.71
CA ARG A 61 5.11 -23.66 -13.56
C ARG A 61 4.01 -22.64 -13.29
N PHE A 62 4.08 -22.01 -12.13
CA PHE A 62 3.29 -20.85 -11.75
C PHE A 62 4.15 -19.74 -11.18
N LEU A 63 3.80 -18.50 -11.47
CA LEU A 63 4.25 -17.34 -10.73
C LEU A 63 3.26 -17.02 -9.64
N TYR A 64 3.75 -16.55 -8.51
CA TYR A 64 2.91 -15.98 -7.47
C TYR A 64 3.73 -15.01 -6.61
N SER A 65 3.05 -14.21 -5.79
CA SER A 65 3.70 -13.31 -4.82
C SER A 65 3.55 -13.85 -3.41
N SER A 66 4.59 -13.71 -2.60
CA SER A 66 4.61 -14.17 -1.22
C SER A 66 5.57 -13.34 -0.38
N HIS A 67 5.31 -13.27 0.92
CA HIS A 67 6.18 -12.64 1.91
C HIS A 67 6.80 -13.68 2.85
N ILE A 68 6.92 -14.94 2.41
CA ILE A 68 7.59 -15.97 3.20
C ILE A 68 8.97 -15.49 3.66
N GLY A 69 9.20 -15.55 4.97
CA GLY A 69 10.47 -15.20 5.61
C GLY A 69 10.85 -13.71 5.54
N GLY A 70 9.92 -12.78 5.31
CA GLY A 70 10.26 -11.36 5.28
C GLY A 70 9.07 -10.41 5.34
N GLN A 71 9.35 -9.10 5.39
CA GLN A 71 8.31 -8.06 5.48
C GLN A 71 7.55 -7.86 4.16
N PHE A 72 8.29 -8.01 3.05
CA PHE A 72 7.86 -7.61 1.71
C PHE A 72 7.48 -8.80 0.84
N ASN A 73 6.52 -8.58 -0.04
CA ASN A 73 6.11 -9.56 -1.03
C ASN A 73 7.12 -9.58 -2.17
N HIS A 74 7.56 -10.77 -2.53
CA HIS A 74 8.37 -11.01 -3.69
C HIS A 74 7.72 -12.06 -4.57
N LEU A 75 8.15 -12.10 -5.81
CA LEU A 75 7.71 -13.06 -6.79
C LEU A 75 8.48 -14.37 -6.62
N TYR A 76 7.74 -15.46 -6.72
CA TYR A 76 8.24 -16.82 -6.65
C TYR A 76 7.74 -17.62 -7.84
N LEU A 77 8.56 -18.58 -8.26
CA LEU A 77 8.20 -19.62 -9.20
C LEU A 77 7.97 -20.94 -8.47
N LEU A 78 6.92 -21.64 -8.86
CA LEU A 78 6.58 -22.95 -8.30
C LEU A 78 6.32 -23.93 -9.44
N PRO A 79 6.85 -25.18 -9.40
CA PRO A 79 6.46 -26.22 -10.35
C PRO A 79 4.95 -26.53 -10.27
N SER A 80 4.35 -26.92 -11.39
CA SER A 80 2.89 -26.99 -11.46
C SER A 80 2.25 -28.14 -10.69
N ASP A 81 3.05 -29.15 -10.36
CA ASP A 81 2.71 -30.30 -9.54
C ASP A 81 2.98 -30.09 -8.03
N GLY A 82 3.73 -29.05 -7.66
CA GLY A 82 4.09 -28.68 -6.29
C GLY A 82 5.60 -28.67 -6.08
N GLY A 83 6.03 -28.69 -4.81
CA GLY A 83 7.45 -28.70 -4.44
C GLY A 83 7.96 -27.34 -3.94
N GLU A 84 9.27 -27.14 -4.06
CA GLU A 84 9.96 -25.99 -3.49
C GLU A 84 9.82 -24.74 -4.38
N PRO A 85 9.39 -23.59 -3.81
CA PRO A 85 9.33 -22.34 -4.55
C PRO A 85 10.71 -21.70 -4.72
N TYR A 86 10.92 -21.06 -5.86
CA TYR A 86 12.14 -20.32 -6.19
C TYR A 86 11.88 -18.81 -6.24
N LYS A 87 12.51 -18.05 -5.34
CA LYS A 87 12.41 -16.59 -5.27
C LYS A 87 13.10 -15.93 -6.47
N ILE A 88 12.41 -15.02 -7.17
CA ILE A 88 12.94 -14.37 -8.39
C ILE A 88 13.02 -12.85 -8.32
N THR A 89 12.55 -12.23 -7.23
CA THR A 89 12.71 -10.79 -6.97
C THR A 89 13.15 -10.56 -5.54
N PHE A 90 13.84 -9.44 -5.29
CA PHE A 90 14.45 -9.10 -4.02
C PHE A 90 14.35 -7.59 -3.79
N GLY A 91 14.50 -7.13 -2.54
CA GLY A 91 14.45 -5.72 -2.16
C GLY A 91 13.63 -5.49 -0.89
N GLU A 92 13.59 -4.24 -0.45
CA GLU A 92 12.83 -3.80 0.73
C GLU A 92 11.52 -3.10 0.28
N TRP A 93 10.78 -3.77 -0.61
CA TRP A 93 9.52 -3.29 -1.18
C TRP A 93 8.75 -4.46 -1.79
N ASP A 94 7.47 -4.28 -2.04
CA ASP A 94 6.62 -5.29 -2.64
C ASP A 94 6.79 -5.38 -4.16
N ASN A 95 6.83 -6.63 -4.65
CA ASN A 95 6.66 -7.01 -6.04
C ASN A 95 5.50 -7.99 -6.13
N PHE A 96 4.48 -7.67 -6.92
CA PHE A 96 3.19 -8.37 -6.89
C PHE A 96 2.45 -8.34 -8.22
N HIS A 97 1.37 -9.13 -8.30
CA HIS A 97 0.53 -9.31 -9.49
C HIS A 97 1.32 -9.71 -10.77
N PRO A 98 2.15 -10.77 -10.73
CA PRO A 98 2.95 -11.16 -11.88
C PRO A 98 2.10 -11.78 -13.01
N ARG A 99 2.57 -11.61 -14.25
CA ARG A 99 2.06 -12.26 -15.45
C ARG A 99 3.21 -12.68 -16.36
N TRP A 100 3.05 -13.84 -16.99
CA TRP A 100 3.92 -14.29 -18.07
C TRP A 100 3.59 -13.55 -19.36
N SER A 101 4.59 -13.32 -20.20
CA SER A 101 4.36 -13.03 -21.61
C SER A 101 3.73 -14.25 -22.30
N PRO A 102 2.95 -14.06 -23.38
CA PRO A 102 2.33 -15.17 -24.11
C PRO A 102 3.33 -16.21 -24.63
N ASP A 103 4.54 -15.79 -24.95
CA ASP A 103 5.64 -16.66 -25.41
C ASP A 103 6.44 -17.32 -24.27
N GLY A 104 6.15 -16.99 -23.00
CA GLY A 104 6.81 -17.55 -21.83
C GLY A 104 8.24 -17.04 -21.57
N THR A 105 8.73 -16.09 -22.35
CA THR A 105 10.12 -15.61 -22.27
C THR A 105 10.33 -14.49 -21.26
N LYS A 106 9.29 -13.71 -20.94
CA LYS A 106 9.34 -12.52 -20.08
C LYS A 106 8.24 -12.54 -19.03
N LEU A 107 8.43 -11.71 -18.01
CA LEU A 107 7.42 -11.45 -16.99
C LEU A 107 7.10 -9.97 -16.91
N VAL A 108 5.84 -9.64 -16.62
CA VAL A 108 5.43 -8.31 -16.17
C VAL A 108 4.89 -8.40 -14.75
N PHE A 109 5.14 -7.38 -13.95
CA PHE A 109 4.66 -7.30 -12.56
C PHE A 109 4.57 -5.85 -12.08
N LEU A 110 3.94 -5.63 -10.94
CA LEU A 110 3.93 -4.34 -10.26
C LEU A 110 5.00 -4.33 -9.17
N SER A 111 5.73 -3.23 -9.08
CA SER A 111 6.70 -2.98 -8.00
C SER A 111 6.45 -1.62 -7.39
N ASN A 112 6.40 -1.54 -6.06
CA ASN A 112 6.21 -0.28 -5.34
C ASN A 112 7.51 0.28 -4.75
N GLU A 113 8.68 -0.11 -5.26
CA GLU A 113 10.01 0.39 -4.84
C GLU A 113 10.07 1.92 -4.67
N GLY A 114 9.53 2.66 -5.65
CA GLY A 114 9.46 4.13 -5.63
C GLY A 114 8.20 4.69 -4.97
N GLY A 115 7.56 3.94 -4.09
CA GLY A 115 6.36 4.33 -3.36
C GLY A 115 5.06 3.91 -4.04
N LEU A 116 4.82 4.41 -5.26
CA LEU A 116 3.67 3.99 -6.06
C LEU A 116 3.97 2.71 -6.86
N PRO A 117 3.00 1.80 -7.04
CA PRO A 117 3.13 0.67 -7.94
C PRO A 117 3.47 1.11 -9.37
N GLN A 118 4.57 0.59 -9.91
CA GLN A 118 5.01 0.82 -11.28
C GLN A 118 5.08 -0.51 -12.02
N LEU A 119 4.75 -0.48 -13.31
CA LEU A 119 4.87 -1.65 -14.17
C LEU A 119 6.34 -1.95 -14.45
N GLN A 120 6.76 -3.18 -14.19
CA GLN A 120 8.10 -3.69 -14.42
C GLN A 120 8.06 -4.83 -15.43
N VAL A 121 9.10 -4.96 -16.24
CA VAL A 121 9.38 -6.13 -17.08
C VAL A 121 10.64 -6.81 -16.57
N MET A 122 10.58 -8.12 -16.42
CA MET A 122 11.75 -8.98 -16.25
C MET A 122 12.03 -9.68 -17.59
N GLU A 123 13.20 -9.43 -18.16
CA GLU A 123 13.55 -9.87 -19.53
C GLU A 123 13.76 -11.38 -19.65
N THR A 124 14.11 -12.03 -18.54
CA THR A 124 14.19 -13.48 -18.39
C THR A 124 14.04 -13.82 -16.91
N ILE A 125 13.55 -15.01 -16.59
CA ILE A 125 13.33 -15.45 -15.20
C ILE A 125 14.60 -15.24 -14.35
N GLY A 126 14.46 -14.51 -13.22
CA GLY A 126 15.57 -14.18 -12.33
C GLY A 126 16.62 -13.22 -12.92
N GLY A 127 16.36 -12.70 -14.12
CA GLY A 127 17.23 -11.76 -14.81
C GLY A 127 16.91 -10.30 -14.54
N LYS A 128 17.49 -9.43 -15.38
CA LYS A 128 17.37 -7.97 -15.24
C LYS A 128 15.90 -7.50 -15.34
N THR A 129 15.54 -6.62 -14.42
CA THR A 129 14.26 -5.90 -14.39
C THR A 129 14.40 -4.51 -15.01
N LYS A 130 13.32 -4.01 -15.61
CA LYS A 130 13.22 -2.66 -16.19
C LYS A 130 11.85 -2.06 -15.92
N LYS A 131 11.83 -0.81 -15.45
CA LYS A 131 10.61 -0.02 -15.29
C LYS A 131 10.04 0.37 -16.65
N LEU A 132 8.78 0.04 -16.90
CA LEU A 132 8.04 0.52 -18.07
C LEU A 132 7.47 1.92 -17.78
N LYS A 133 7.79 2.87 -18.66
CA LYS A 133 7.26 4.23 -18.62
C LYS A 133 6.02 4.34 -19.49
N VAL A 134 4.94 4.89 -18.95
CA VAL A 134 3.78 5.27 -19.74
C VAL A 134 4.12 6.56 -20.49
N ILE A 135 4.34 6.45 -21.81
CA ILE A 135 4.73 7.60 -22.66
C ILE A 135 3.54 8.33 -23.28
N THR A 136 2.35 7.71 -23.27
CA THR A 136 1.14 8.30 -23.85
C THR A 136 -0.08 7.76 -23.13
N LYS A 137 -0.97 8.66 -22.70
CA LYS A 137 -2.31 8.32 -22.19
C LYS A 137 -3.33 8.75 -23.24
N LYS A 138 -4.20 7.82 -23.67
CA LYS A 138 -5.30 8.11 -24.60
C LYS A 138 -6.61 8.01 -23.81
N TRP A 139 -7.22 9.16 -23.55
CA TRP A 139 -8.48 9.24 -22.82
C TRP A 139 -9.66 9.01 -23.76
N ILE A 140 -10.70 8.34 -23.27
CA ILE A 140 -11.96 8.14 -24.02
C ILE A 140 -12.75 9.46 -24.06
N GLU A 141 -12.74 10.20 -22.96
CA GLU A 141 -13.46 11.47 -22.79
C GLU A 141 -12.51 12.67 -22.97
N PRO A 142 -12.98 13.81 -23.52
CA PRO A 142 -12.21 15.04 -23.57
C PRO A 142 -11.84 15.55 -22.17
N ARG A 143 -10.60 16.03 -22.02
CA ARG A 143 -10.02 16.46 -20.74
C ARG A 143 -9.49 17.88 -20.77
N GLY A 144 -9.53 18.54 -19.63
CA GLY A 144 -8.84 19.80 -19.36
C GLY A 144 -7.75 19.60 -18.29
N THR A 145 -6.91 20.61 -18.12
CA THR A 145 -5.90 20.64 -17.06
C THR A 145 -6.37 21.55 -15.94
N LEU A 146 -6.30 21.09 -14.69
CA LEU A 146 -6.58 21.90 -13.51
C LEU A 146 -5.29 22.11 -12.73
N GLN A 147 -4.94 23.36 -12.46
CA GLN A 147 -3.97 23.73 -11.42
C GLN A 147 -4.71 24.09 -10.15
N VAL A 148 -4.25 23.56 -9.03
CA VAL A 148 -4.81 23.86 -7.71
C VAL A 148 -3.70 24.41 -6.83
N ILE A 149 -3.98 25.52 -6.16
CA ILE A 149 -3.10 26.15 -5.18
C ILE A 149 -3.86 26.21 -3.85
N ILE A 150 -3.24 25.72 -2.77
CA ILE A 150 -3.80 25.76 -1.43
C ILE A 150 -2.96 26.72 -0.61
N THR A 151 -3.57 27.79 -0.12
CA THR A 151 -2.86 28.81 0.66
C THR A 151 -3.34 28.84 2.10
N ASP A 152 -2.44 29.16 3.01
CA ASP A 152 -2.79 29.51 4.38
C ASP A 152 -3.20 30.98 4.42
N GLY A 153 -4.37 31.28 5.00
CA GLY A 153 -4.94 32.64 4.99
C GLY A 153 -4.21 33.65 5.88
N GLU A 154 -3.37 33.21 6.81
CA GLU A 154 -2.57 34.10 7.66
C GLU A 154 -1.22 34.43 7.02
N THR A 155 -0.58 33.43 6.40
CA THR A 155 0.75 33.58 5.78
C THR A 155 0.71 33.93 4.29
N GLU A 156 -0.44 33.74 3.63
CA GLU A 156 -0.65 33.90 2.19
C GLU A 156 0.25 33.00 1.30
N HIS A 157 0.92 32.02 1.89
CA HIS A 157 1.81 31.09 1.19
C HIS A 157 1.17 29.72 0.95
N PRO A 158 1.63 28.96 -0.08
CA PRO A 158 1.20 27.59 -0.28
C PRO A 158 1.43 26.73 0.97
N THR A 159 0.43 25.92 1.34
CA THR A 159 0.48 25.09 2.55
C THR A 159 0.08 23.64 2.26
N PRO A 160 0.73 22.64 2.88
CA PRO A 160 0.33 21.25 2.75
C PRO A 160 -1.10 21.01 3.25
N ALA A 161 -1.86 20.19 2.51
CA ALA A 161 -3.24 19.86 2.84
C ALA A 161 -3.67 18.49 2.31
N ARG A 162 -4.69 17.90 2.94
CA ARG A 162 -5.46 16.77 2.40
C ARG A 162 -6.49 17.29 1.40
N ILE A 163 -6.60 16.60 0.27
CA ILE A 163 -7.49 16.96 -0.83
C ILE A 163 -8.52 15.85 -1.06
N TYR A 164 -9.78 16.26 -1.19
CA TYR A 164 -10.84 15.50 -1.82
C TYR A 164 -11.17 16.15 -3.15
N LEU A 165 -11.17 15.37 -4.22
CA LEU A 165 -11.42 15.87 -5.57
C LEU A 165 -12.37 14.94 -6.29
N GLN A 166 -13.50 15.48 -6.74
CA GLN A 166 -14.55 14.73 -7.43
C GLN A 166 -14.97 15.45 -8.72
N ALA A 167 -14.91 14.75 -9.85
CA ALA A 167 -15.33 15.28 -11.14
C ALA A 167 -16.83 15.00 -11.42
N SER A 168 -17.36 15.68 -12.44
CA SER A 168 -18.75 15.58 -12.93
C SER A 168 -19.23 14.15 -13.20
N ASN A 169 -18.33 13.23 -13.55
CA ASN A 169 -18.64 11.82 -13.79
C ASN A 169 -18.75 10.96 -12.51
N GLY A 170 -18.73 11.60 -11.34
CA GLY A 170 -18.86 10.97 -10.02
C GLY A 170 -17.59 10.29 -9.51
N LYS A 171 -16.49 10.31 -10.26
CA LYS A 171 -15.21 9.67 -9.88
C LYS A 171 -14.27 10.67 -9.21
N ALA A 172 -13.42 10.14 -8.35
CA ALA A 172 -12.32 10.88 -7.78
C ALA A 172 -11.05 10.76 -8.64
N TYR A 173 -10.22 11.80 -8.58
CA TYR A 173 -8.97 11.88 -9.32
C TYR A 173 -7.85 12.39 -8.40
N ALA A 174 -6.63 11.90 -8.61
CA ALA A 174 -5.43 12.35 -7.92
C ALA A 174 -4.31 12.57 -8.96
N PRO A 175 -3.39 13.53 -8.72
CA PRO A 175 -2.25 13.75 -9.60
C PRO A 175 -1.39 12.51 -9.79
N ASP A 176 -0.68 12.45 -10.92
CA ASP A 176 0.40 11.47 -11.08
C ASP A 176 1.42 11.66 -9.96
N GLY A 177 1.80 10.58 -9.27
CA GLY A 177 2.72 10.65 -8.13
C GLY A 177 2.04 10.74 -6.77
N ALA A 178 0.77 11.12 -6.69
CA ALA A 178 0.06 11.24 -5.43
C ALA A 178 -0.32 9.87 -4.83
N TYR A 179 -0.24 9.75 -3.51
CA TYR A 179 -0.69 8.57 -2.77
C TYR A 179 -2.21 8.64 -2.61
N HIS A 180 -2.92 8.24 -3.66
CA HIS A 180 -4.37 8.12 -3.62
C HIS A 180 -4.79 6.99 -2.67
N ARG A 181 -5.60 7.33 -1.67
CA ARG A 181 -6.13 6.41 -0.67
C ARG A 181 -7.64 6.50 -0.60
N VAL A 182 -8.24 5.42 -0.12
CA VAL A 182 -9.68 5.32 0.09
C VAL A 182 -9.91 5.16 1.59
N GLY A 183 -10.58 6.13 2.20
CA GLY A 183 -10.94 6.11 3.61
C GLY A 183 -12.05 5.10 3.91
N ARG A 184 -12.34 4.91 5.21
CA ARG A 184 -13.34 3.93 5.66
C ARG A 184 -14.75 4.21 5.13
N MET A 185 -15.06 5.48 4.89
CA MET A 185 -16.35 5.90 4.32
C MET A 185 -16.35 5.88 2.79
N LYS A 186 -15.34 5.26 2.17
CA LYS A 186 -15.09 5.24 0.71
C LYS A 186 -14.83 6.62 0.11
N ASP A 187 -14.42 7.57 0.93
CA ASP A 187 -13.91 8.86 0.53
C ASP A 187 -12.52 8.71 -0.10
N HIS A 188 -12.33 9.31 -1.26
CA HIS A 188 -11.09 9.24 -2.02
C HIS A 188 -10.26 10.49 -1.75
N LEU A 189 -9.03 10.30 -1.29
CA LEU A 189 -8.18 11.39 -0.83
C LEU A 189 -6.73 11.22 -1.25
N PHE A 190 -6.00 12.33 -1.28
CA PHE A 190 -4.55 12.39 -1.37
C PHE A 190 -4.02 13.61 -0.62
N HIS A 191 -2.71 13.71 -0.46
CA HIS A 191 -2.06 14.89 0.13
C HIS A 191 -1.27 15.66 -0.91
N THR A 192 -1.13 16.96 -0.70
CA THR A 192 -0.29 17.86 -1.51
C THR A 192 0.58 18.72 -0.61
N GLU A 193 1.71 19.20 -1.14
CA GLU A 193 2.55 20.22 -0.50
C GLU A 193 1.95 21.64 -0.58
N GLY A 194 0.83 21.79 -1.27
CA GLY A 194 0.09 23.05 -1.41
C GLY A 194 -0.09 23.50 -2.85
N THR A 195 0.49 22.81 -3.83
CA THR A 195 0.23 23.04 -5.25
C THR A 195 0.30 21.73 -6.02
N PHE A 196 -0.65 21.54 -6.94
CA PHE A 196 -0.59 20.42 -7.88
C PHE A 196 -1.31 20.73 -9.19
N THR A 197 -1.00 19.95 -10.21
CA THR A 197 -1.64 20.00 -11.52
C THR A 197 -2.18 18.62 -11.88
N ILE A 198 -3.36 18.56 -12.48
CA ILE A 198 -4.03 17.30 -12.82
C ILE A 198 -4.83 17.40 -14.12
N GLU A 199 -4.79 16.35 -14.93
CA GLU A 199 -5.69 16.18 -16.08
C GLU A 199 -6.99 15.49 -15.67
N VAL A 200 -8.12 16.13 -15.94
CA VAL A 200 -9.45 15.71 -15.45
C VAL A 200 -10.50 15.83 -16.56
N PRO A 201 -11.62 15.08 -16.48
CA PRO A 201 -12.71 15.21 -17.45
C PRO A 201 -13.26 16.64 -17.49
N HIS A 202 -13.76 17.06 -18.65
CA HIS A 202 -14.51 18.31 -18.76
C HIS A 202 -15.81 18.28 -17.93
N GLY A 203 -16.32 19.45 -17.58
CA GLY A 203 -17.49 19.65 -16.74
C GLY A 203 -17.16 20.17 -15.34
N PRO A 204 -18.17 20.31 -14.46
CA PRO A 204 -17.98 20.80 -13.11
C PRO A 204 -17.15 19.82 -12.29
N LEU A 205 -16.18 20.34 -11.55
CA LEU A 205 -15.29 19.57 -10.68
C LEU A 205 -15.18 20.26 -9.34
N THR A 206 -15.36 19.48 -8.27
CA THR A 206 -15.28 19.99 -6.91
C THR A 206 -13.95 19.59 -6.28
N VAL A 207 -13.27 20.56 -5.68
CA VAL A 207 -12.05 20.38 -4.88
C VAL A 207 -12.33 20.84 -3.47
N GLU A 208 -11.97 20.03 -2.49
CA GLU A 208 -12.08 20.35 -1.07
C GLU A 208 -10.73 20.12 -0.39
N ALA A 209 -10.25 21.14 0.32
CA ALA A 209 -8.99 21.12 1.04
C ALA A 209 -9.25 21.11 2.55
N VAL A 210 -8.54 20.23 3.26
CA VAL A 210 -8.63 20.04 4.71
C VAL A 210 -7.23 20.02 5.30
N LYS A 211 -7.04 20.68 6.44
CA LYS A 211 -5.76 20.72 7.18
C LYS A 211 -6.02 20.59 8.69
N GLY A 212 -5.90 19.36 9.18
CA GLY A 212 -6.06 19.04 10.60
C GLY A 212 -7.33 19.57 11.25
N PHE A 213 -7.23 19.89 12.55
CA PHE A 213 -8.36 20.36 13.38
C PHE A 213 -8.29 21.86 13.69
N GLU A 214 -7.26 22.56 13.21
CA GLU A 214 -7.05 23.98 13.46
C GLU A 214 -7.56 24.88 12.34
N TYR A 215 -7.98 24.31 11.20
CA TYR A 215 -8.44 25.04 10.03
C TYR A 215 -9.87 24.67 9.65
N TYR A 216 -10.64 25.65 9.16
CA TYR A 216 -11.86 25.36 8.43
C TYR A 216 -11.52 24.70 7.09
N SER A 217 -12.30 23.69 6.70
CA SER A 217 -12.20 23.12 5.35
C SER A 217 -12.72 24.12 4.32
N THR A 218 -12.02 24.25 3.19
CA THR A 218 -12.42 25.12 2.07
C THR A 218 -12.77 24.27 0.86
N LYS A 219 -13.82 24.63 0.13
CA LYS A 219 -14.35 23.86 -1.00
C LYS A 219 -14.75 24.77 -2.14
N GLU A 220 -14.30 24.43 -3.34
CA GLU A 220 -14.56 25.18 -4.55
C GLU A 220 -15.05 24.25 -5.67
N THR A 221 -15.87 24.80 -6.58
CA THR A 221 -16.27 24.11 -7.81
C THR A 221 -15.78 24.88 -9.01
N VAL A 222 -15.05 24.19 -9.89
CA VAL A 222 -14.41 24.75 -11.07
C VAL A 222 -15.02 24.09 -12.30
N GLU A 223 -15.36 24.90 -13.30
CA GLU A 223 -15.76 24.37 -14.61
C GLU A 223 -14.52 24.02 -15.43
N ILE A 224 -14.37 22.75 -15.79
CA ILE A 224 -13.26 22.27 -16.61
C ILE A 224 -13.65 22.24 -18.07
N LYS A 225 -12.90 22.95 -18.91
CA LYS A 225 -13.06 22.95 -20.36
C LYS A 225 -12.02 22.05 -21.03
N ALA A 226 -12.44 21.32 -22.05
CA ALA A 226 -11.56 20.41 -22.77
C ALA A 226 -10.45 21.16 -23.49
N GLY A 227 -9.20 20.70 -23.37
CA GLY A 227 -8.02 21.31 -23.98
C GLY A 227 -7.56 22.62 -23.33
N GLU A 228 -8.28 23.13 -22.33
CA GLU A 228 -7.94 24.36 -21.62
C GLU A 228 -7.28 24.06 -20.27
N ARG A 229 -6.60 25.07 -19.72
CA ARG A 229 -6.08 25.08 -18.36
C ARG A 229 -6.96 25.97 -17.49
N SER A 230 -7.52 25.39 -16.43
CA SER A 230 -8.20 26.09 -15.35
C SER A 230 -7.28 26.19 -14.14
N GLU A 231 -7.47 27.21 -13.32
CA GLU A 231 -6.77 27.39 -12.05
C GLU A 231 -7.77 27.68 -10.94
N VAL A 232 -7.51 27.17 -9.74
CA VAL A 232 -8.29 27.48 -8.53
C VAL A 232 -7.35 27.61 -7.33
N THR A 233 -7.62 28.61 -6.50
CA THR A 233 -6.94 28.80 -5.22
C THR A 233 -7.94 28.56 -4.10
N LEU A 234 -7.60 27.67 -3.16
CA LEU A 234 -8.36 27.45 -1.94
C LEU A 234 -7.58 28.01 -0.76
N THR A 235 -8.11 29.07 -0.15
CA THR A 235 -7.52 29.68 1.06
C THR A 235 -8.09 29.00 2.30
N LEU A 236 -7.22 28.45 3.14
CA LEU A 236 -7.58 27.84 4.42
C LEU A 236 -7.53 28.87 5.54
N SER A 237 -8.64 29.04 6.25
CA SER A 237 -8.74 29.95 7.39
C SER A 237 -8.52 29.21 8.70
N ARG A 238 -7.52 29.65 9.48
CA ARG A 238 -7.22 29.09 10.80
C ARG A 238 -8.31 29.47 11.82
N MET A 239 -8.84 28.48 12.54
CA MET A 239 -9.78 28.61 13.65
C MET A 239 -9.09 28.96 14.97
N THR A 240 -7.96 28.32 15.22
CA THR A 240 -7.18 28.49 16.45
C THR A 240 -5.72 28.13 16.21
N ASN A 241 -4.83 28.61 17.08
CA ASN A 241 -3.44 28.19 17.12
C ASN A 241 -3.22 27.44 18.44
N MET A 242 -3.37 26.12 18.41
CA MET A 242 -3.21 25.23 19.55
C MET A 242 -1.76 25.24 20.06
N PRO A 243 -0.71 25.15 19.21
CA PRO A 243 0.67 25.21 19.67
C PRO A 243 1.02 26.50 20.43
N ALA A 244 0.52 27.66 19.97
CA ALA A 244 0.71 28.94 20.67
C ALA A 244 0.08 28.97 22.07
N ARG A 245 -0.81 28.02 22.37
CA ARG A 245 -1.49 27.84 23.66
C ARG A 245 -0.96 26.64 24.45
N GLY A 246 0.11 26.00 23.98
CA GLY A 246 0.71 24.81 24.61
C GLY A 246 -0.03 23.50 24.36
N TRP A 247 -0.91 23.45 23.35
CA TRP A 247 -1.64 22.25 22.94
C TRP A 247 -1.08 21.71 21.63
N TYR A 248 -0.88 20.39 21.55
CA TYR A 248 -0.30 19.73 20.38
C TYR A 248 -1.19 18.58 19.92
N SER A 249 -1.43 18.50 18.61
CA SER A 249 -2.18 17.41 18.00
C SER A 249 -1.24 16.22 17.76
N GLY A 250 -1.76 15.00 17.81
CA GLY A 250 -0.95 13.84 17.48
C GLY A 250 -1.75 12.61 17.11
N SER A 251 -1.14 11.77 16.28
CA SER A 251 -1.65 10.43 15.98
C SER A 251 -0.89 9.41 16.80
N THR A 252 -1.62 8.58 17.54
CA THR A 252 -1.08 7.50 18.36
C THR A 252 -1.11 6.14 17.65
N HIS A 253 -1.70 6.08 16.45
CA HIS A 253 -1.86 4.84 15.69
C HIS A 253 -1.64 5.11 14.20
N VAL A 254 -0.38 4.98 13.77
CA VAL A 254 0.00 5.08 12.36
C VAL A 254 0.78 3.85 11.97
N HIS A 255 0.53 3.40 10.74
CA HIS A 255 1.43 2.47 10.09
C HIS A 255 1.74 2.93 8.66
N MET A 256 2.98 2.73 8.24
CA MET A 256 3.46 3.01 6.90
C MET A 256 3.14 1.88 5.93
N ASN A 257 3.62 0.65 6.22
CA ASN A 257 3.67 -0.46 5.26
C ASN A 257 2.82 -1.66 5.68
N TYR A 258 1.82 -1.41 6.54
CA TYR A 258 0.97 -2.42 7.15
C TYR A 258 0.10 -3.21 6.16
N ALA A 259 -0.37 -2.54 5.10
CA ALA A 259 -1.22 -3.10 4.07
C ALA A 259 -1.30 -2.18 2.84
N GLY A 260 -1.84 -2.72 1.75
CA GLY A 260 -2.08 -1.96 0.52
C GLY A 260 -0.91 -2.03 -0.44
N ASP A 261 -1.07 -1.36 -1.59
CA ASP A 261 -0.13 -1.47 -2.71
C ASP A 261 0.92 -0.35 -2.69
N LEU A 262 0.79 0.62 -1.81
CA LEU A 262 1.76 1.71 -1.62
C LEU A 262 2.90 1.22 -0.72
N HIS A 263 4.11 1.66 -1.03
CA HIS A 263 5.24 1.61 -0.11
C HIS A 263 5.46 3.01 0.42
N ASN A 264 5.63 3.18 1.72
CA ASN A 264 5.68 4.46 2.38
C ASN A 264 6.99 4.60 3.16
N THR A 265 7.42 5.84 3.41
CA THR A 265 8.66 6.16 4.11
C THR A 265 8.39 7.15 5.24
N LEU A 266 9.34 7.30 6.16
CA LEU A 266 9.22 8.25 7.26
C LEU A 266 9.12 9.70 6.73
N GLU A 267 9.79 10.02 5.63
CA GLU A 267 9.72 11.33 4.96
C GLU A 267 8.31 11.60 4.44
N ASN A 268 7.74 10.65 3.71
CA ASN A 268 6.38 10.79 3.21
C ASN A 268 5.37 10.81 4.36
N LEU A 269 5.63 10.08 5.46
CA LEU A 269 4.81 10.18 6.66
C LEU A 269 4.86 11.57 7.31
N MET A 270 6.04 12.19 7.40
CA MET A 270 6.21 13.57 7.88
C MET A 270 5.49 14.59 6.98
N PHE A 271 5.56 14.39 5.67
CA PHE A 271 4.81 15.18 4.70
C PHE A 271 3.29 15.06 4.92
N MET A 272 2.76 13.83 5.02
CA MET A 272 1.33 13.61 5.26
C MET A 272 0.89 14.21 6.59
N SER A 273 1.72 14.10 7.63
CA SER A 273 1.48 14.73 8.92
C SER A 273 1.47 16.25 8.84
N ALA A 274 2.24 16.87 7.92
CA ALA A 274 2.16 18.30 7.65
C ALA A 274 0.81 18.69 7.03
N ALA A 275 0.35 17.88 6.09
CA ALA A 275 -0.93 18.06 5.43
C ALA A 275 -2.12 17.83 6.37
N GLU A 276 -1.95 17.01 7.41
CA GLU A 276 -2.95 16.75 8.47
C GLU A 276 -2.79 17.66 9.70
N ASP A 277 -1.86 18.62 9.68
CA ASP A 277 -1.56 19.51 10.82
C ASP A 277 -1.33 18.77 12.15
N GLN A 278 -0.62 17.65 12.07
CA GLN A 278 -0.27 16.81 13.20
C GLN A 278 1.10 17.21 13.75
N SER A 279 1.18 17.52 15.05
CA SER A 279 2.45 17.85 15.73
C SER A 279 3.23 16.61 16.17
N VAL A 280 2.54 15.50 16.47
CA VAL A 280 3.19 14.26 16.89
C VAL A 280 2.69 13.09 16.05
N VAL A 281 3.62 12.31 15.51
CA VAL A 281 3.30 11.09 14.76
C VAL A 281 3.98 9.90 15.43
N ASN A 282 3.18 8.91 15.79
CA ASN A 282 3.70 7.63 16.28
C ASN A 282 3.51 6.59 15.19
N GLU A 283 4.58 6.33 14.43
CA GLU A 283 4.66 5.17 13.55
C GLU A 283 4.82 3.92 14.39
N LEU A 284 4.03 2.89 14.09
CA LEU A 284 4.00 1.67 14.88
C LEU A 284 4.55 0.50 14.06
N VAL A 285 5.73 0.04 14.46
CA VAL A 285 6.21 -1.30 14.14
C VAL A 285 5.15 -2.29 14.58
N ALA A 286 4.73 -3.16 13.68
CA ALA A 286 3.63 -4.07 13.96
C ALA A 286 3.95 -5.49 13.52
N ASN A 287 3.75 -6.44 14.42
CA ASN A 287 3.66 -7.84 14.06
C ASN A 287 2.28 -8.11 13.45
N LYS A 288 2.24 -8.47 12.18
CA LYS A 288 0.98 -8.74 11.47
C LYS A 288 1.14 -9.95 10.59
N ASP A 289 0.16 -10.83 10.66
CA ASP A 289 0.21 -12.12 9.98
C ASP A 289 1.45 -12.87 10.49
N ASN A 290 2.41 -13.11 9.63
CA ASN A 290 3.66 -13.80 9.92
C ASN A 290 4.86 -12.88 9.59
N ARG A 291 4.71 -11.57 9.82
CA ARG A 291 5.67 -10.49 9.50
C ARG A 291 5.80 -9.51 10.66
N ILE A 292 6.98 -8.91 10.81
CA ILE A 292 7.19 -7.72 11.66
C ILE A 292 7.49 -6.58 10.70
N LEU A 293 6.59 -5.62 10.60
CA LEU A 293 6.67 -4.55 9.60
C LEU A 293 7.36 -3.33 10.18
N ASP A 294 8.22 -2.72 9.38
CA ASP A 294 8.86 -1.43 9.66
C ASP A 294 9.85 -1.43 10.85
N TYR A 295 10.25 -2.61 11.35
CA TYR A 295 11.15 -2.73 12.52
C TYR A 295 12.51 -2.05 12.32
N GLN A 296 12.99 -1.98 11.07
CA GLN A 296 14.27 -1.37 10.71
C GLN A 296 14.31 0.13 10.99
N PHE A 297 13.16 0.77 11.17
CA PHE A 297 13.06 2.18 11.49
C PHE A 297 13.09 2.48 13.00
N PHE A 298 13.01 1.46 13.85
CA PHE A 298 13.09 1.66 15.29
C PHE A 298 14.53 1.94 15.73
N THR A 299 14.75 3.11 16.34
CA THR A 299 16.06 3.53 16.85
C THR A 299 16.07 3.76 18.36
N GLY A 300 14.91 3.77 19.02
CA GLY A 300 14.78 4.17 20.43
C GLY A 300 14.81 5.69 20.67
N GLU A 301 14.98 6.48 19.62
CA GLU A 301 15.02 7.93 19.67
C GLU A 301 13.95 8.54 18.74
N THR A 302 13.71 9.84 18.87
CA THR A 302 12.96 10.58 17.85
C THR A 302 13.65 10.45 16.50
N SER A 303 12.86 10.28 15.43
CA SER A 303 13.42 10.24 14.07
C SER A 303 14.21 11.51 13.77
N HIS A 304 15.31 11.36 13.04
CA HIS A 304 16.13 12.47 12.52
C HIS A 304 15.36 13.45 11.62
N LEU A 305 14.18 13.06 11.14
CA LEU A 305 13.28 13.92 10.36
C LEU A 305 12.44 14.86 11.23
N SER A 306 12.41 14.65 12.55
CA SER A 306 11.68 15.51 13.48
C SER A 306 12.18 16.95 13.40
N THR A 307 11.25 17.90 13.53
CA THR A 307 11.51 19.34 13.58
C THR A 307 11.02 19.92 14.90
N SER A 308 11.22 21.22 15.12
CA SER A 308 10.66 21.93 16.27
C SER A 308 9.13 21.98 16.29
N GLU A 309 8.48 21.78 15.14
CA GLU A 309 7.02 21.84 14.99
C GLU A 309 6.37 20.45 14.96
N ARG A 310 7.15 19.43 14.56
CA ARG A 310 6.64 18.08 14.37
C ARG A 310 7.63 17.03 14.77
N VAL A 311 7.21 16.13 15.65
CA VAL A 311 8.02 15.02 16.14
C VAL A 311 7.49 13.71 15.61
N LEU A 312 8.38 12.87 15.09
CA LEU A 312 8.07 11.50 14.68
C LEU A 312 8.77 10.52 15.63
N PHE A 313 7.98 9.63 16.19
CA PHE A 313 8.44 8.46 16.94
C PHE A 313 8.17 7.20 16.13
N VAL A 314 9.10 6.26 16.21
CA VAL A 314 8.85 4.87 15.83
C VAL A 314 8.69 4.09 17.12
N SER A 315 7.53 3.47 17.29
CA SER A 315 7.07 2.76 18.49
C SER A 315 6.49 1.42 18.07
N GLU A 316 5.83 0.69 18.99
CA GLU A 316 5.37 -0.66 18.72
C GLU A 316 3.86 -0.81 18.92
N GLU A 317 3.18 -1.44 17.96
CA GLU A 317 1.91 -2.13 18.19
C GLU A 317 2.18 -3.63 18.32
N TYR A 318 2.05 -4.15 19.54
CA TYR A 318 2.15 -5.57 19.81
C TYR A 318 0.79 -6.25 19.61
N ARG A 319 0.73 -7.15 18.63
CA ARG A 319 -0.50 -7.77 18.12
C ARG A 319 -0.52 -9.31 18.10
N PRO A 320 -0.16 -10.02 19.17
CA PRO A 320 -0.39 -11.46 19.20
C PRO A 320 -1.91 -11.72 19.19
N ALA A 321 -2.35 -12.79 18.52
CA ALA A 321 -3.77 -13.11 18.35
C ALA A 321 -4.57 -13.19 19.66
N PHE A 322 -3.90 -13.37 20.80
CA PHE A 322 -4.51 -13.48 22.13
C PHE A 322 -4.64 -12.14 22.87
N HIS A 323 -3.68 -11.21 22.75
CA HIS A 323 -3.65 -9.99 23.55
C HIS A 323 -4.30 -8.78 22.86
N GLY A 324 -4.76 -8.94 21.62
CA GLY A 324 -5.37 -7.86 20.86
C GLY A 324 -4.34 -6.87 20.36
N HIS A 325 -4.66 -5.57 20.40
CA HIS A 325 -3.79 -4.49 19.94
C HIS A 325 -3.28 -3.72 21.16
N VAL A 326 -1.99 -3.86 21.49
CA VAL A 326 -1.35 -3.15 22.62
C VAL A 326 -0.29 -2.20 22.08
N TYR A 327 -0.38 -0.92 22.44
CA TYR A 327 0.53 0.11 21.98
C TYR A 327 1.58 0.40 23.04
N PHE A 328 2.85 0.31 22.67
CA PHE A 328 3.99 0.68 23.50
C PHE A 328 4.66 1.91 22.91
N LEU A 329 4.30 3.06 23.46
CA LEU A 329 4.84 4.36 23.06
C LEU A 329 6.05 4.72 23.94
N GLY A 330 7.03 5.42 23.36
CA GLY A 330 8.20 5.90 24.10
C GLY A 330 9.19 4.80 24.49
N LEU A 331 9.24 3.71 23.73
CA LEU A 331 10.29 2.70 23.86
C LEU A 331 11.64 3.31 23.43
N THR A 332 12.66 3.20 24.28
CA THR A 332 13.97 3.83 24.05
C THR A 332 15.12 2.86 23.82
N GLU A 333 14.98 1.60 24.26
CA GLU A 333 16.09 0.63 24.21
C GLU A 333 15.87 -0.44 23.14
N HIS A 334 14.68 -1.03 23.12
CA HIS A 334 14.34 -2.14 22.23
C HIS A 334 12.83 -2.24 22.01
N LEU A 335 12.45 -2.92 20.93
CA LEU A 335 11.10 -3.45 20.74
C LEU A 335 10.86 -4.64 21.67
N LEU A 336 9.62 -4.87 22.09
CA LEU A 336 9.26 -5.99 22.94
C LEU A 336 9.20 -7.30 22.14
N SER A 337 10.08 -8.23 22.52
CA SER A 337 10.16 -9.57 21.94
C SER A 337 9.79 -10.62 22.99
N PRO A 338 9.18 -11.76 22.61
CA PRO A 338 8.87 -12.23 21.25
C PRO A 338 7.68 -11.51 20.59
N PHE A 339 7.80 -11.18 19.29
CA PHE A 339 6.73 -10.62 18.45
C PHE A 339 5.64 -11.64 18.08
N ALA A 340 6.04 -12.90 17.89
CA ALA A 340 5.14 -14.02 17.63
C ALA A 340 5.19 -15.03 18.78
N SER A 341 4.04 -15.59 19.16
CA SER A 341 3.93 -16.52 20.30
C SER A 341 3.75 -18.00 19.91
N GLY A 342 3.80 -18.32 18.62
CA GLY A 342 3.64 -19.69 18.11
C GLY A 342 4.97 -20.36 17.73
N TYR A 343 4.86 -21.65 17.49
CA TYR A 343 5.91 -22.56 17.02
C TYR A 343 5.43 -23.36 15.80
N GLU A 344 6.31 -24.11 15.14
CA GLU A 344 5.96 -24.92 13.98
C GLU A 344 4.79 -25.86 14.30
N GLY A 345 3.72 -25.83 13.48
CA GLY A 345 2.51 -26.62 13.71
C GLY A 345 1.47 -25.96 14.62
N THR A 346 1.66 -24.70 15.05
CA THR A 346 0.61 -23.92 15.73
C THR A 346 -0.62 -23.80 14.83
N ALA A 347 -1.80 -24.16 15.35
CA ALA A 347 -3.05 -24.18 14.59
C ALA A 347 -3.47 -22.81 14.03
N ILE A 348 -2.96 -21.73 14.63
CA ILE A 348 -3.14 -20.35 14.15
C ILE A 348 -1.88 -19.93 13.41
N HIS A 349 -1.96 -19.83 12.09
CA HIS A 349 -0.81 -19.49 11.25
C HIS A 349 -0.20 -18.12 11.53
N SER A 350 -0.98 -17.11 11.95
CA SER A 350 -0.45 -15.78 12.30
C SER A 350 0.40 -15.76 13.59
N LEU A 351 0.58 -16.91 14.25
CA LEU A 351 1.49 -17.03 15.39
C LEU A 351 2.85 -17.62 14.97
N TYR A 352 3.03 -17.97 13.69
CA TYR A 352 4.23 -18.61 13.13
C TYR A 352 4.61 -17.95 11.78
N PRO A 353 5.89 -17.81 11.39
CA PRO A 353 7.07 -18.50 11.90
C PRO A 353 7.57 -17.91 13.22
N SER A 354 8.47 -18.65 13.89
CA SER A 354 9.02 -18.19 15.17
C SER A 354 9.84 -16.90 14.96
N ASN A 355 10.05 -16.11 16.02
CA ASN A 355 10.87 -14.90 15.94
C ASN A 355 12.28 -15.17 15.37
N THR A 356 12.84 -16.34 15.67
CA THR A 356 14.14 -16.77 15.13
C THR A 356 14.11 -16.98 13.62
N ASP A 357 12.99 -17.43 13.07
CA ASP A 357 12.84 -17.62 11.62
C ASP A 357 12.57 -16.30 10.89
N MET A 358 11.96 -15.33 11.59
CA MET A 358 11.62 -14.01 11.04
C MET A 358 12.79 -13.03 11.02
N LEU A 359 13.73 -13.16 11.97
CA LEU A 359 14.85 -12.23 12.17
C LEU A 359 16.20 -12.81 11.67
N ARG A 360 16.17 -13.82 10.79
CA ARG A 360 17.36 -14.51 10.26
C ARG A 360 18.06 -13.76 9.14
#